data_AF-A0A6J2CD84-F1
#
_entry.id   AF-A0A6J2CD84-F1
#
_cell.length_a   1.000
_cell.length_b   1.000
_cell.length_c   1.000
_cell.angle_alpha   90.00
_cell.angle_beta   90.00
_cell.angle_gamma   90.00
#
_symmetry.space_group_name_H-M   'P 1'
#
loop_
_entity.id
_entity.type
_entity.pdbx_description
1 polymer ?
#
loop_
_entity_poly.entity_id
_entity_poly.type
_entity_poly.pdbx_seq_one_letter_code
_entity_poly.pdbx_strand_id
1 'polypeptide(L)'
;METQRDRTSLERWSLLLVLLGLVITPATSRTLSYREAVLRVVDSLNQRSSEENLYRLLKLDSEPQGDEDPNIPKPVSFTVKETVCPKTTQQPLEQCDFKDNGPVKQCDGTVILDSDRRHFDINCDEVMEIRFGRLRDLIRRGRQKIAEKIQRIGQQINNIFRKLQAKKES
;
A
#
# COMPACT_ATOMS: atom_id res chain seq x y z
N MET A 1 -24.26 14.28 71.29
CA MET A 1 -24.89 14.79 70.06
C MET A 1 -23.78 15.02 69.02
N GLU A 2 -23.13 13.96 68.51
CA GLU A 2 -21.92 14.10 67.66
C GLU A 2 -21.78 12.86 66.75
N THR A 3 -22.82 12.49 65.99
CA THR A 3 -22.73 11.34 65.04
C THR A 3 -23.47 11.57 63.72
N GLN A 4 -24.13 12.72 63.53
CA GLN A 4 -24.94 12.98 62.35
C GLN A 4 -24.19 13.70 61.23
N ARG A 5 -23.15 14.50 61.57
CA ARG A 5 -22.42 15.35 60.63
C ARG A 5 -21.49 14.54 59.72
N ASP A 6 -20.81 13.53 60.26
CA ASP A 6 -19.86 12.71 59.51
C ASP A 6 -20.54 11.82 58.46
N ARG A 7 -21.75 11.33 58.71
CA ARG A 7 -22.51 10.53 57.75
C ARG A 7 -22.82 11.30 56.47
N THR A 8 -23.21 12.57 56.58
CA THR A 8 -23.55 13.41 55.42
C THR A 8 -22.33 13.79 54.57
N SER A 9 -21.16 13.89 55.21
CA SER A 9 -19.88 14.11 54.56
C SER A 9 -19.49 12.88 53.74
N LEU A 10 -19.46 11.70 54.36
CA LEU A 10 -19.00 10.46 53.74
C LEU A 10 -19.85 10.05 52.52
N GLU A 11 -21.18 10.18 52.62
CA GLU A 11 -22.14 9.93 51.52
C GLU A 11 -21.89 10.85 50.33
N ARG A 12 -21.57 12.13 50.57
CA ARG A 12 -21.28 13.10 49.52
C ARG A 12 -19.97 12.81 48.80
N TRP A 13 -18.94 12.38 49.53
CA TRP A 13 -17.68 11.91 48.95
C TRP A 13 -17.88 10.61 48.15
N SER A 14 -18.73 9.70 48.65
CA SER A 14 -19.07 8.45 47.95
C SER A 14 -19.78 8.72 46.64
N LEU A 15 -20.77 9.63 46.63
CA LEU A 15 -21.46 10.07 45.41
C LEU A 15 -20.50 10.73 44.41
N LEU A 16 -19.56 11.57 44.88
CA LEU A 16 -18.54 12.18 44.04
C LEU A 16 -17.60 11.14 43.41
N LEU A 17 -17.20 10.11 44.17
CA LEU A 17 -16.36 9.01 43.65
C LEU A 17 -17.12 8.15 42.64
N VAL A 18 -18.42 7.88 42.86
CA VAL A 18 -19.28 7.15 41.92
C VAL A 18 -19.49 7.95 40.62
N LEU A 19 -19.71 9.26 40.70
CA LEU A 19 -19.79 10.16 39.54
C LEU A 19 -18.46 10.24 38.77
N LEU A 20 -17.31 10.20 39.47
CA LEU A 20 -15.99 10.21 38.85
C LEU A 20 -15.66 8.87 38.17
N GLY A 21 -16.11 7.74 38.73
CA GLY A 21 -15.93 6.41 38.17
C GLY A 21 -16.72 6.16 36.87
N LEU A 22 -17.78 6.92 36.62
CA LEU A 22 -18.64 6.75 35.44
C LEU A 22 -18.04 7.32 34.13
N VAL A 23 -16.88 8.01 34.20
CA VAL A 23 -16.26 8.69 33.05
C VAL A 23 -15.16 7.86 32.39
N ILE A 24 -14.86 6.67 32.91
CA ILE A 24 -13.84 5.79 32.31
C ILE A 24 -14.50 4.98 31.19
N THR A 25 -14.52 5.53 29.98
CA THR A 25 -14.82 4.72 28.79
C THR A 25 -13.66 3.73 28.61
N PRO A 26 -13.92 2.42 28.50
CA PRO A 26 -12.87 1.47 28.17
C PRO A 26 -12.26 1.87 26.82
N ALA A 27 -10.94 2.02 26.78
CA ALA A 27 -10.21 2.23 25.54
C ALA A 27 -10.26 0.92 24.75
N THR A 28 -11.21 0.79 23.82
CA THR A 28 -11.19 -0.27 22.82
C THR A 28 -10.16 0.12 21.76
N SER A 29 -9.01 -0.54 21.77
CA SER A 29 -8.04 -0.39 20.70
C SER A 29 -8.62 -0.96 19.40
N ARG A 30 -8.32 -0.31 18.26
CA ARG A 30 -8.77 -0.78 16.95
C ARG A 30 -7.68 -1.66 16.34
N THR A 31 -8.04 -2.86 15.91
CA THR A 31 -7.14 -3.67 15.09
C THR A 31 -7.16 -3.16 13.64
N LEU A 32 -5.99 -2.83 13.11
CA LEU A 32 -5.79 -2.52 11.71
C LEU A 32 -5.74 -3.81 10.89
N SER A 33 -6.25 -3.76 9.66
CA SER A 33 -5.86 -4.75 8.67
C SER A 33 -4.38 -4.62 8.32
N TYR A 34 -3.78 -5.72 7.85
CA TYR A 34 -2.39 -5.74 7.37
C TYR A 34 -2.10 -4.63 6.36
N ARG A 35 -3.02 -4.39 5.41
CA ARG A 35 -2.89 -3.31 4.43
C ARG A 35 -2.98 -1.92 5.05
N GLU A 36 -3.90 -1.69 5.99
CA GLU A 36 -3.99 -0.41 6.70
C GLU A 36 -2.73 -0.12 7.51
N ALA A 37 -2.15 -1.14 8.16
CA ALA A 37 -0.89 -1.01 8.88
C ALA A 37 0.26 -0.59 7.94
N VAL A 38 0.36 -1.22 6.76
CA VAL A 38 1.36 -0.83 5.75
C VAL A 38 1.14 0.58 5.21
N LEU A 39 -0.11 0.98 4.91
CA LEU A 39 -0.39 2.35 4.45
C LEU A 39 0.01 3.39 5.50
N ARG A 40 -0.26 3.12 6.78
CA ARG A 40 0.17 3.97 7.89
C ARG A 40 1.70 4.07 7.98
N VAL A 41 2.43 2.98 7.72
CA VAL A 41 3.89 3.02 7.62
C VAL A 41 4.32 3.92 6.48
N VAL A 42 3.74 3.76 5.28
CA VAL A 42 4.08 4.58 4.10
C VAL A 42 3.89 6.07 4.38
N ASP A 43 2.80 6.45 5.04
CA ASP A 43 2.59 7.83 5.49
C ASP A 43 3.69 8.29 6.44
N SER A 44 4.04 7.44 7.42
CA SER A 44 5.08 7.78 8.37
C SER A 44 6.48 7.85 7.75
N LEU A 45 6.78 7.05 6.74
CA LEU A 45 8.04 7.11 5.99
C LEU A 45 8.13 8.43 5.23
N ASN A 46 7.06 8.83 4.54
CA ASN A 46 7.01 10.13 3.86
C ASN A 46 7.18 11.32 4.81
N GLN A 47 6.56 11.26 6.00
CA GLN A 47 6.70 12.30 7.01
C GLN A 47 8.16 12.49 7.46
N ARG A 48 8.86 11.38 7.74
CA ARG A 48 10.25 11.38 8.25
C ARG A 48 11.31 11.59 7.18
N SER A 49 11.01 11.23 5.94
CA SER A 49 11.93 11.32 4.80
C SER A 49 12.30 12.76 4.44
N SER A 50 13.51 12.99 3.94
CA SER A 50 13.96 14.27 3.38
C SER A 50 13.74 14.38 1.86
N GLU A 51 13.08 13.41 1.25
CA GLU A 51 12.81 13.37 -0.20
C GLU A 51 11.85 14.49 -0.63
N GLU A 52 12.02 14.97 -1.87
CA GLU A 52 11.24 16.09 -2.42
C GLU A 52 9.79 15.70 -2.72
N ASN A 53 9.59 14.49 -3.24
CA ASN A 53 8.28 13.97 -3.65
C ASN A 53 7.81 12.86 -2.70
N LEU A 54 6.50 12.70 -2.64
CA LEU A 54 5.87 11.62 -1.89
C LEU A 54 6.10 10.27 -2.59
N TYR A 55 6.26 9.23 -1.80
CA TYR A 55 6.26 7.84 -2.23
C TYR A 55 4.92 7.19 -1.91
N ARG A 56 4.37 6.45 -2.86
CA ARG A 56 3.10 5.73 -2.70
C ARG A 56 3.34 4.23 -2.78
N LEU A 57 2.56 3.45 -2.03
CA LEU A 57 2.53 2.00 -2.13
C LEU A 57 2.27 1.56 -3.57
N LEU A 58 3.25 0.87 -4.16
CA LEU A 58 3.17 0.32 -5.51
C LEU A 58 2.66 -1.12 -5.49
N LYS A 59 3.26 -1.95 -4.62
CA LYS A 59 2.89 -3.36 -4.45
C LYS A 59 3.06 -3.74 -2.99
N LEU A 60 2.10 -4.51 -2.48
CA LEU A 60 2.19 -5.16 -1.17
C LEU A 60 2.26 -6.66 -1.43
N ASP A 61 3.24 -7.34 -0.84
CA ASP A 61 3.29 -8.80 -0.89
C ASP A 61 2.21 -9.42 0.01
N SER A 62 1.86 -10.67 -0.29
CA SER A 62 0.80 -11.39 0.42
C SER A 62 1.04 -11.41 1.92
N GLU A 63 -0.04 -11.22 2.68
CA GLU A 63 -0.01 -11.33 4.13
C GLU A 63 0.49 -12.72 4.54
N PRO A 64 1.46 -12.81 5.47
CA PRO A 64 1.95 -14.09 5.95
C PRO A 64 0.84 -14.84 6.69
N GLN A 65 0.73 -16.15 6.46
CA GLN A 65 -0.14 -17.00 7.27
C GLN A 65 0.45 -17.13 8.67
N GLY A 66 -0.37 -16.96 9.71
CA GLY A 66 0.11 -17.08 11.09
C GLY A 66 -0.85 -16.52 12.12
N ASP A 67 -0.25 -16.13 13.24
CA ASP A 67 -0.91 -15.67 14.46
C ASP A 67 -1.86 -14.47 14.20
N GLU A 68 -3.07 -14.50 14.78
CA GLU A 68 -4.08 -13.42 14.65
C GLU A 68 -3.93 -12.31 15.70
N ASP A 69 -3.04 -12.46 16.69
CA ASP A 69 -2.81 -11.48 17.74
C ASP A 69 -2.28 -10.16 17.13
N PRO A 70 -3.02 -9.05 17.27
CA PRO A 70 -2.64 -7.76 16.71
C PRO A 70 -1.41 -7.13 17.39
N ASN A 71 -1.01 -7.63 18.57
CA ASN A 71 0.13 -7.12 19.33
C ASN A 71 1.46 -7.74 18.92
N ILE A 72 1.42 -8.84 18.17
CA ILE A 72 2.60 -9.54 17.67
C ILE A 72 3.05 -8.88 16.37
N PRO A 73 4.32 -8.44 16.25
CA PRO A 73 4.84 -7.89 15.00
C PRO A 73 4.67 -8.86 13.83
N LYS A 74 4.03 -8.38 12.76
CA LYS A 74 3.80 -9.12 11.51
C LYS A 74 4.86 -8.72 10.49
N PRO A 75 5.54 -9.68 9.84
CA PRO A 75 6.51 -9.35 8.82
C PRO A 75 5.81 -8.76 7.59
N VAL A 76 6.46 -7.78 6.96
CA VAL A 76 5.97 -7.08 5.78
C VAL A 76 7.07 -7.01 4.72
N SER A 77 6.66 -7.16 3.46
CA SER A 77 7.46 -6.85 2.27
C SER A 77 6.57 -6.08 1.29
N PHE A 78 7.02 -4.92 0.86
CA PHE A 78 6.27 -4.09 -0.09
C PHE A 78 7.21 -3.17 -0.87
N THR A 79 6.74 -2.69 -2.02
CA THR A 79 7.43 -1.66 -2.78
C THR A 79 6.68 -0.35 -2.75
N VAL A 80 7.43 0.74 -2.70
CA VAL A 80 6.92 2.10 -2.87
C VAL A 80 7.56 2.74 -4.10
N LYS A 81 6.84 3.63 -4.77
CA LYS A 81 7.34 4.36 -5.94
C LYS A 81 7.12 5.85 -5.78
N GLU A 82 8.11 6.64 -6.20
CA GLU A 82 8.03 8.10 -6.21
C GLU A 82 6.83 8.58 -7.06
N THR A 83 6.10 9.55 -6.54
CA THR A 83 4.95 10.18 -7.19
C THR A 83 5.33 11.53 -7.79
N VAL A 84 4.41 12.13 -8.55
CA VAL A 84 4.56 13.51 -9.06
C VAL A 84 4.24 14.58 -8.00
N CYS A 85 3.69 14.17 -6.86
CA CYS A 85 3.30 15.08 -5.81
C CYS A 85 4.51 15.49 -4.96
N PRO A 86 4.75 16.81 -4.77
CA PRO A 86 5.75 17.25 -3.80
C PRO A 86 5.28 16.94 -2.38
N LYS A 87 6.21 16.81 -1.44
CA LYS A 87 5.92 16.56 -0.02
C LYS A 87 4.99 17.61 0.63
N THR A 88 4.95 18.83 0.08
CA THR A 88 4.09 19.93 0.52
C THR A 88 2.65 19.85 0.01
N THR A 89 2.32 18.84 -0.81
CA THR A 89 0.95 18.68 -1.32
C THR A 89 -0.05 18.48 -0.17
N GLN A 90 -1.26 19.00 -0.36
CA GLN A 90 -2.40 18.72 0.52
C GLN A 90 -3.31 17.63 -0.05
N GLN A 91 -3.02 17.15 -1.26
CA GLN A 91 -3.80 16.10 -1.88
C GLN A 91 -3.58 14.76 -1.17
N PRO A 92 -4.63 13.90 -1.09
CA PRO A 92 -4.47 12.54 -0.60
C PRO A 92 -3.44 11.76 -1.43
N LEU A 93 -2.62 10.95 -0.76
CA LEU A 93 -1.54 10.18 -1.39
C LEU A 93 -2.06 9.25 -2.49
N GLU A 94 -3.29 8.74 -2.38
CA GLU A 94 -3.93 7.87 -3.36
C GLU A 94 -4.28 8.57 -4.69
N GLN A 95 -4.33 9.90 -4.68
CA GLN A 95 -4.59 10.73 -5.88
C GLN A 95 -3.28 11.16 -6.55
N CYS A 96 -2.14 10.94 -5.91
CA CYS A 96 -0.84 11.21 -6.49
C CYS A 96 -0.47 10.11 -7.49
N ASP A 97 -0.37 10.50 -8.75
CA ASP A 97 0.10 9.64 -9.82
C ASP A 97 1.58 9.29 -9.62
N PHE A 98 1.94 8.06 -10.02
CA PHE A 98 3.33 7.64 -10.02
C PHE A 98 4.12 8.44 -11.06
N LYS A 99 5.32 8.88 -10.70
CA LYS A 99 6.24 9.49 -11.65
C LYS A 99 6.80 8.40 -12.57
N ASP A 100 6.76 8.61 -13.88
CA ASP A 100 7.10 7.56 -14.86
C ASP A 100 8.45 6.89 -14.59
N ASN A 101 9.50 7.70 -14.40
CA ASN A 101 10.86 7.28 -14.06
C ASN A 101 11.19 7.51 -12.58
N GLY A 102 10.17 7.57 -11.72
CA GLY A 102 10.36 7.67 -10.28
C GLY A 102 11.06 6.42 -9.76
N PRO A 103 12.05 6.55 -8.85
CA PRO A 103 12.68 5.42 -8.22
C PRO A 103 11.67 4.58 -7.45
N VAL A 104 11.93 3.28 -7.44
CA VAL A 104 11.18 2.28 -6.68
C VAL A 104 12.06 1.85 -5.52
N LYS A 105 11.49 1.77 -4.33
CA LYS A 105 12.16 1.26 -3.13
C LYS A 105 11.47 0.00 -2.66
N GLN A 106 12.26 -1.00 -2.31
CA GLN A 106 11.82 -2.22 -1.64
C GLN A 106 11.90 -1.96 -0.14
N CYS A 107 10.83 -2.25 0.58
CA CYS A 107 10.72 -2.05 2.01
C CYS A 107 10.40 -3.37 2.70
N ASP A 108 11.22 -3.73 3.68
CA ASP A 108 11.11 -4.98 4.43
C ASP A 108 11.19 -4.70 5.94
N GLY A 109 10.46 -5.47 6.73
CA GLY A 109 10.47 -5.32 8.18
C GLY A 109 9.25 -5.89 8.87
N THR A 110 8.79 -5.23 9.93
CA THR A 110 7.63 -5.66 10.72
C THR A 110 6.69 -4.52 11.11
N VAL A 111 5.40 -4.84 11.24
CA VAL A 111 4.34 -3.92 11.69
C VAL A 111 3.51 -4.53 12.82
N ILE A 112 3.04 -3.69 13.74
CA ILE A 112 2.06 -4.08 14.75
C ILE A 112 0.67 -3.66 14.27
N LEU A 113 -0.34 -4.54 14.38
CA LEU A 113 -1.69 -4.27 13.88
C LEU A 113 -2.56 -3.52 14.90
N ASP A 114 -2.21 -3.54 16.18
CA ASP A 114 -2.83 -2.69 17.20
C ASP A 114 -2.67 -1.20 16.85
N SER A 115 -3.79 -0.49 16.64
CA SER A 115 -3.79 0.91 16.23
C SER A 115 -3.10 1.85 17.22
N ASP A 116 -3.05 1.47 18.49
CA ASP A 116 -2.53 2.31 19.56
C ASP A 116 -1.00 2.21 19.63
N ARG A 117 -0.44 1.17 19.02
CA ARG A 117 1.00 0.95 18.90
C ARG A 117 1.51 1.50 17.58
N ARG A 118 2.25 2.61 17.64
CA ARG A 118 2.82 3.28 16.45
C ARG A 118 4.24 2.81 16.12
N HIS A 119 4.69 1.71 16.70
CA HIS A 119 6.04 1.19 16.48
C HIS A 119 6.06 0.24 15.28
N PHE A 120 6.99 0.50 14.36
CA PHE A 120 7.31 -0.35 13.23
C PHE A 120 8.82 -0.31 13.03
N ASP A 121 9.37 -1.41 12.53
CA ASP A 121 10.79 -1.54 12.21
C ASP A 121 10.90 -1.96 10.75
N ILE A 122 11.15 -0.97 9.87
CA ILE A 122 11.11 -1.12 8.42
C ILE A 122 12.29 -0.38 7.82
N ASN A 123 13.05 -1.09 6.99
CA ASN A 123 14.09 -0.52 6.15
C ASN A 123 13.62 -0.46 4.70
N CYS A 124 14.00 0.60 3.98
CA CYS A 124 13.65 0.76 2.57
C CYS A 124 14.90 1.06 1.75
N ASP A 125 15.19 0.20 0.79
CA ASP A 125 16.34 0.31 -0.11
C ASP A 125 15.88 0.56 -1.55
N GLU A 126 16.63 1.39 -2.27
CA GLU A 126 16.33 1.67 -3.67
C GLU A 126 16.58 0.43 -4.53
N VAL A 127 15.56 0.02 -5.29
CA VAL A 127 15.68 -1.12 -6.20
C VAL A 127 16.28 -0.61 -7.49
N MET A 128 17.39 -1.21 -7.91
CA MET A 128 17.87 -1.08 -9.27
C MET A 128 16.90 -1.77 -10.24
N GLU A 129 15.74 -1.16 -10.49
CA GLU A 129 14.90 -1.54 -11.62
C GLU A 129 15.74 -1.31 -12.88
N ILE A 130 16.11 -2.40 -13.56
CA ILE A 130 16.83 -2.37 -14.82
C ILE A 130 15.93 -1.67 -15.85
N ARG A 131 15.96 -0.33 -15.90
CA ARG A 131 15.27 0.61 -16.80
C ARG A 131 14.22 -0.06 -17.70
N PHE A 132 13.17 -0.62 -17.11
CA PHE A 132 12.20 -1.42 -17.86
C PHE A 132 11.42 -0.56 -18.84
N GLY A 133 11.31 0.75 -18.61
CA GLY A 133 10.71 1.68 -19.58
C GLY A 133 11.40 1.65 -20.95
N ARG A 134 12.74 1.69 -20.99
CA ARG A 134 13.51 1.64 -22.24
C ARG A 134 13.42 0.26 -22.90
N LEU A 135 13.45 -0.80 -22.09
CA LEU A 135 13.35 -2.17 -22.56
C LEU A 135 11.94 -2.48 -23.09
N ARG A 136 10.89 -2.02 -22.42
CA ARG A 136 9.48 -2.16 -22.82
C ARG A 136 9.20 -1.43 -24.13
N ASP A 137 9.76 -0.22 -24.30
CA ASP A 137 9.68 0.50 -25.57
C ASP A 137 10.45 -0.19 -26.70
N LEU A 138 11.62 -0.78 -26.41
CA LEU A 138 12.37 -1.58 -27.38
C LEU A 138 11.59 -2.85 -27.78
N ILE A 139 10.99 -3.55 -26.82
CA ILE A 139 10.17 -4.74 -27.07
C ILE A 139 8.90 -4.39 -27.86
N ARG A 140 8.25 -3.25 -27.55
CA ARG A 140 7.06 -2.78 -28.28
C ARG A 140 7.38 -2.48 -29.75
N ARG A 141 8.48 -1.76 -30.00
CA ARG A 141 8.97 -1.50 -31.37
C ARG A 141 9.35 -2.79 -32.09
N GLY A 142 9.96 -3.75 -31.39
CA GLY A 142 10.27 -5.08 -31.92
C GLY A 142 9.01 -5.85 -32.34
N ARG A 143 7.98 -5.87 -31.49
CA ARG A 143 6.69 -6.55 -31.77
C ARG A 143 5.96 -5.97 -32.98
N GLN A 144 5.90 -4.65 -33.14
CA GLN A 144 5.24 -4.02 -34.30
C GLN A 144 5.88 -4.45 -35.63
N LYS A 145 7.22 -4.46 -35.71
CA LYS A 145 7.93 -4.88 -36.94
C LYS A 145 7.71 -6.35 -37.28
N ILE A 146 7.58 -7.22 -36.27
CA ILE A 146 7.32 -8.65 -36.46
C ILE A 146 5.88 -8.87 -36.92
N ALA A 147 4.91 -8.15 -36.33
CA ALA A 147 3.50 -8.24 -36.70
C ALA A 147 3.25 -7.84 -38.18
N GLU A 148 3.89 -6.76 -38.66
CA GLU A 148 3.79 -6.34 -40.06
C GLU A 148 4.33 -7.38 -41.05
N LYS A 149 5.42 -8.08 -40.68
CA LYS A 149 5.98 -9.16 -41.51
C LYS A 149 5.07 -10.38 -41.53
N ILE A 150 4.53 -10.78 -40.38
CA ILE A 150 3.59 -11.90 -40.28
C ILE A 150 2.32 -11.63 -41.09
N GLN A 151 1.82 -10.38 -41.05
CA GLN A 151 0.64 -9.98 -41.82
C GLN A 151 0.86 -10.10 -43.34
N ARG A 152 2.03 -9.67 -43.84
CA ARG A 152 2.40 -9.83 -45.26
C ARG A 152 2.50 -11.30 -45.69
N ILE A 153 3.08 -12.16 -44.84
CA ILE A 153 3.18 -13.60 -45.11
C ILE A 153 1.78 -14.23 -45.15
N GLY A 154 0.90 -13.88 -44.19
CA GLY A 154 -0.48 -14.35 -44.16
C GLY A 154 -1.27 -13.96 -45.42
N GLN A 155 -1.09 -12.74 -45.92
CA GLN A 155 -1.71 -12.29 -47.18
C GLN A 155 -1.20 -13.08 -48.40
N GLN A 156 0.10 -13.37 -48.48
CA GLN A 156 0.64 -14.19 -49.58
C GLN A 156 0.09 -15.62 -49.57
N ILE A 157 0.02 -16.26 -48.39
CA ILE A 157 -0.53 -17.62 -48.24
C ILE A 157 -2.01 -17.66 -48.64
N ASN A 158 -2.80 -16.66 -48.23
CA ASN A 158 -4.22 -16.58 -48.56
C ASN A 158 -4.46 -16.43 -50.08
N ASN A 159 -3.62 -15.64 -50.76
CA ASN A 159 -3.68 -15.49 -52.23
C ASN A 159 -3.33 -16.79 -52.97
N ILE A 160 -2.39 -17.59 -52.46
CA ILE A 160 -2.05 -18.90 -53.02
C ILE A 160 -3.22 -19.87 -52.83
N PHE A 161 -3.83 -19.89 -51.65
CA PHE A 161 -4.96 -20.77 -51.35
C PHE A 161 -6.18 -20.48 -52.24
N ARG A 162 -6.52 -19.20 -52.44
CA ARG A 162 -7.59 -18.79 -53.36
C ARG A 162 -7.35 -19.24 -54.80
N LYS A 163 -6.10 -19.14 -55.30
CA LYS A 163 -5.75 -19.61 -56.65
C LYS A 163 -5.88 -21.12 -56.78
N LEU A 164 -5.53 -21.87 -55.73
CA LEU A 164 -5.67 -23.33 -55.72
C LEU A 164 -7.14 -23.78 -55.67
N GLN A 165 -8.00 -23.07 -54.94
CA GLN A 165 -9.45 -23.33 -54.93
C GLN A 165 -10.09 -23.05 -56.29
N ALA A 166 -9.79 -21.90 -56.91
CA ALA A 166 -10.33 -21.55 -58.23
C ALA A 166 -9.90 -22.53 -59.35
N LYS A 167 -8.74 -23.19 -59.20
CA LYS A 167 -8.26 -24.20 -60.15
C LYS A 167 -8.89 -25.59 -59.95
N LYS A 168 -9.55 -25.82 -58.81
CA LYS A 168 -10.20 -27.09 -58.48
C LYS A 168 -11.67 -27.15 -58.92
N GLU A 169 -12.25 -26.01 -59.30
CA GLU A 169 -13.63 -25.84 -59.75
C GLU A 169 -13.76 -25.66 -61.28
N SER A 170 -12.65 -25.81 -62.02
CA SER A 170 -12.59 -25.83 -63.49
C SER A 170 -12.12 -27.19 -64.01
#